data_AF-A0A7C8YH49-F1
#
_entry.id   AF-A0A7C8YH49-F1
#
_cell.length_a   1.000
_cell.length_b   1.000
_cell.length_c   1.000
_cell.angle_alpha   90.00
_cell.angle_beta   90.00
_cell.angle_gamma   90.00
#
_symmetry.space_group_name_H-M   'P 1'
#
loop_
_entity.id
_entity.type
_entity.pdbx_description
1 polymer ?
#
loop_
_entity_poly.entity_id
_entity_poly.type
_entity_poly.pdbx_seq_one_letter_code
_entity_poly.pdbx_strand_id
1 'polypeptide(L)'
;SFPLFYTSLLFPKNKRNTKHTTQYLGWETMGILITHGPGYQHCRALFLVFSVACLSLVHSPPANAISGNETDRLTLLEFKAKITSDPYGIMSSWNDSSHFCNWFGVTCGRRHARVTELNLTSCHLGGSISPHIGNLSFLRVVDLSHNRLLNQIPSELGYLWRMQMLYLLNNS
;
A
#
# COMPACT_ATOMS: atom_id res chain seq x y z
N SER A 1 5.73 37.21 24.35
CA SER A 1 4.38 37.37 23.78
C SER A 1 4.37 36.82 22.37
N PHE A 2 3.67 35.70 22.17
CA PHE A 2 3.41 35.13 20.84
C PHE A 2 2.39 35.97 20.08
N PRO A 3 2.44 35.91 18.75
CA PRO A 3 1.23 35.65 17.98
C PRO A 3 1.34 34.38 17.13
N LEU A 4 0.21 33.69 17.05
CA LEU A 4 -0.10 32.54 16.18
C LEU A 4 -0.74 33.00 14.85
N PHE A 5 -0.85 32.02 13.93
CA PHE A 5 -1.67 31.94 12.70
C PHE A 5 -1.00 32.46 11.41
N TYR A 6 -1.06 31.80 10.24
CA TYR A 6 -2.08 30.92 9.64
C TYR A 6 -1.43 29.86 8.72
N THR A 7 -2.08 28.70 8.60
CA THR A 7 -1.82 27.67 7.59
C THR A 7 -2.51 28.00 6.26
N SER A 8 -1.88 27.69 5.14
CA SER A 8 -2.56 27.51 3.86
C SER A 8 -1.95 26.35 3.08
N LEU A 9 -2.71 25.26 3.02
CA LEU A 9 -2.53 24.08 2.18
C LEU A 9 -2.86 24.46 0.72
N LEU A 10 -1.89 24.33 -0.18
CA LEU A 10 -2.11 24.41 -1.62
C LEU A 10 -2.18 22.99 -2.20
N PHE A 11 -3.36 22.61 -2.69
CA PHE A 11 -3.57 21.42 -3.51
C PHE A 11 -3.01 21.65 -4.93
N PRO A 12 -2.28 20.70 -5.53
CA PRO A 12 -1.93 20.79 -6.95
C PRO A 12 -3.15 20.47 -7.83
N LYS A 13 -3.52 21.43 -8.68
CA LYS A 13 -4.46 21.24 -9.80
C LYS A 13 -3.80 20.37 -10.88
N ASN A 14 -4.43 19.23 -11.15
CA ASN A 14 -4.22 18.41 -12.34
C ASN A 14 -4.55 19.22 -13.61
N LYS A 15 -3.57 19.45 -14.48
CA LYS A 15 -3.81 19.89 -15.87
C LYS A 15 -3.22 18.88 -16.85
N ARG A 16 -4.15 18.29 -17.60
CA ARG A 16 -3.93 17.46 -18.79
C ARG A 16 -3.21 18.25 -19.89
N ASN A 17 -2.25 17.55 -20.50
CA ASN A 17 -1.78 17.59 -21.89
C ASN A 17 -2.35 18.65 -22.84
N THR A 18 -1.44 19.43 -23.42
CA THR A 18 -1.48 19.85 -24.83
C THR A 18 -0.06 19.84 -25.41
N LYS A 19 0.14 19.06 -26.48
CA LYS A 19 1.33 19.05 -27.34
C LYS A 19 1.28 20.25 -28.30
N HIS A 20 2.46 20.77 -28.69
CA HIS A 20 2.89 21.29 -30.01
C HIS A 20 4.00 22.37 -29.83
N THR A 21 5.27 22.05 -30.15
CA THR A 21 6.13 22.61 -31.26
C THR A 21 6.63 24.05 -30.94
N THR A 22 7.89 24.50 -31.07
CA THR A 22 9.09 24.12 -31.85
C THR A 22 10.31 24.94 -31.33
N GLN A 23 11.52 24.38 -31.53
CA GLN A 23 12.81 25.01 -31.88
C GLN A 23 13.63 25.92 -30.93
N TYR A 24 14.86 25.41 -30.71
CA TYR A 24 16.17 25.97 -30.35
C TYR A 24 16.39 27.49 -30.27
N LEU A 25 17.17 27.92 -29.26
CA LEU A 25 18.43 28.67 -29.39
C LEU A 25 19.09 28.89 -28.01
N GLY A 26 20.42 28.91 -27.95
CA GLY A 26 21.16 29.68 -26.93
C GLY A 26 21.86 28.90 -25.82
N TRP A 27 23.02 28.31 -26.14
CA TRP A 27 24.07 28.11 -25.13
C TRP A 27 24.74 29.47 -24.92
N GLU A 28 24.44 30.15 -23.83
CA GLU A 28 25.32 31.22 -23.34
C GLU A 28 25.85 30.83 -21.98
N THR A 29 27.17 30.74 -21.94
CA THR A 29 28.01 30.57 -20.76
C THR A 29 27.80 31.75 -19.81
N MET A 30 27.00 31.55 -18.76
CA MET A 30 27.03 32.46 -17.63
C MET A 30 28.32 32.22 -16.85
N GLY A 31 29.30 33.08 -17.12
CA GLY A 31 30.52 33.19 -16.33
C GLY A 31 30.18 33.48 -14.87
N ILE A 32 30.71 32.65 -13.97
CA ILE A 32 30.62 32.84 -12.53
C ILE A 32 31.56 34.01 -12.18
N LEU A 33 31.01 35.16 -11.82
CA LEU A 33 31.77 36.21 -11.14
C LEU A 33 31.99 35.78 -9.68
N ILE A 34 33.18 35.25 -9.38
CA ILE A 34 33.66 35.12 -8.00
C ILE A 34 34.32 36.44 -7.62
N THR A 35 33.62 37.29 -6.90
CA THR A 35 34.24 38.42 -6.19
C THR A 35 35.03 37.86 -5.01
N HIS A 36 36.36 37.86 -5.10
CA HIS A 36 37.24 37.57 -3.97
C HIS A 36 37.34 38.80 -3.07
N GLY A 37 36.63 38.79 -1.94
CA GLY A 37 36.92 39.66 -0.79
C GLY A 37 37.95 38.99 0.13
N PRO A 38 38.87 39.75 0.76
CA PRO A 38 39.93 39.17 1.58
C PRO A 38 39.42 38.88 2.99
N GLY A 39 39.79 37.72 3.51
CA GLY A 39 39.53 37.32 4.88
C GLY A 39 38.48 36.24 4.96
N TYR A 40 38.94 34.99 5.04
CA TYR A 40 38.48 33.90 5.91
C TYR A 40 39.24 32.65 5.43
N GLN A 41 40.49 32.53 5.90
CA GLN A 41 41.19 31.25 5.92
C GLN A 41 40.32 30.28 6.76
N HIS A 42 40.19 29.03 6.31
CA HIS A 42 39.41 27.93 6.92
C HIS A 42 37.96 27.76 6.45
N CYS A 43 37.78 27.20 5.25
CA CYS A 43 36.64 26.31 4.95
C CYS A 43 36.83 25.45 3.68
N ARG A 44 38.05 24.97 3.42
CA ARG A 44 38.33 24.11 2.22
C ARG A 44 38.04 22.63 2.43
N ALA A 45 37.59 22.21 3.62
CA ALA A 45 37.31 20.80 3.93
C ALA A 45 35.82 20.43 3.91
N LEU A 46 34.89 21.40 3.87
CA LEU A 46 33.45 21.11 3.98
C LEU A 46 32.75 20.84 2.62
N PHE A 47 33.34 21.26 1.50
CA PHE A 47 32.76 21.02 0.17
C PHE A 47 32.92 19.59 -0.33
N LEU A 48 33.90 18.83 0.17
CA LEU A 48 34.11 17.43 -0.24
C LEU A 48 33.28 16.43 0.58
N VAL A 49 32.70 16.84 1.72
CA VAL A 49 31.85 15.96 2.54
C VAL A 49 30.42 15.90 1.99
N PHE A 50 29.96 16.95 1.30
CA PHE A 50 28.62 16.99 0.72
C PHE A 50 28.47 16.23 -0.61
N SER A 51 29.55 16.01 -1.37
CA SER A 51 29.49 15.26 -2.63
C SER A 51 29.46 13.74 -2.42
N VAL A 52 30.04 13.23 -1.33
CA VAL A 52 30.05 11.79 -1.02
C VAL A 52 28.74 11.33 -0.36
N ALA A 53 28.03 12.22 0.34
CA ALA A 53 26.74 11.92 0.96
C ALA A 53 25.59 11.71 -0.05
N CYS A 54 25.75 12.12 -1.32
CA CYS A 54 24.74 11.93 -2.36
C CYS A 54 24.89 10.63 -3.17
N LEU A 55 25.94 9.84 -2.95
CA LEU A 55 26.14 8.56 -3.65
C LEU A 55 25.67 7.33 -2.87
N SER A 56 25.23 7.48 -1.62
CA SER A 56 24.80 6.38 -0.75
C SER A 56 23.28 6.25 -0.57
N LEU A 57 22.45 6.95 -1.36
CA LEU A 57 20.98 6.90 -1.22
C LEU A 57 20.21 6.49 -2.48
N VAL A 58 20.84 5.79 -3.43
CA VAL A 58 20.11 5.08 -4.49
C VAL A 58 20.47 3.60 -4.46
N HIS A 59 20.22 2.96 -3.32
CA HIS A 59 19.92 1.54 -3.30
C HIS A 59 18.61 1.38 -2.56
N SER A 60 17.51 1.62 -3.26
CA SER A 60 16.26 0.96 -2.88
C SER A 60 16.61 -0.53 -2.85
N PRO A 61 16.37 -1.27 -1.74
CA PRO A 61 16.37 -2.72 -1.85
C PRO A 61 15.47 -3.05 -3.04
N PRO A 62 15.81 -4.04 -3.90
CA PRO A 62 14.84 -4.52 -4.84
C PRO A 62 13.58 -4.75 -4.01
N ALA A 63 12.49 -4.07 -4.37
CA ALA A 63 11.20 -4.51 -3.89
C ALA A 63 11.19 -5.96 -4.35
N ASN A 64 11.45 -6.89 -3.44
CA ASN A 64 11.10 -8.27 -3.62
C ASN A 64 9.63 -8.13 -3.94
N ALA A 65 9.29 -8.21 -5.23
CA ALA A 65 7.94 -8.40 -5.64
C ALA A 65 7.66 -9.78 -5.07
N ILE A 66 7.27 -9.81 -3.79
CA ILE A 66 6.58 -10.90 -3.17
C ILE A 66 5.53 -11.19 -4.23
N SER A 67 5.70 -12.34 -4.89
CA SER A 67 4.80 -12.76 -5.95
C SER A 67 3.40 -12.45 -5.42
N GLY A 68 2.56 -11.72 -6.17
CA GLY A 68 1.28 -11.25 -5.61
C GLY A 68 0.47 -12.38 -4.94
N ASN A 69 0.75 -13.62 -5.33
CA ASN A 69 0.28 -14.86 -4.72
C ASN A 69 0.74 -15.03 -3.27
N GLU A 70 2.01 -14.84 -2.96
CA GLU A 70 2.55 -14.92 -1.59
C GLU A 70 2.01 -13.77 -0.71
N THR A 71 1.79 -12.59 -1.28
CA THR A 71 1.11 -11.50 -0.57
C THR A 71 -0.32 -11.88 -0.19
N ASP A 72 -1.07 -12.49 -1.11
CA ASP A 72 -2.44 -12.91 -0.84
C ASP A 72 -2.48 -14.00 0.23
N ARG A 73 -1.57 -14.97 0.17
CA ARG A 73 -1.43 -16.04 1.18
C ARG A 73 -1.20 -15.47 2.59
N LEU A 74 -0.22 -14.59 2.73
CA LEU A 74 0.09 -13.95 4.02
C LEU A 74 -1.09 -13.13 4.53
N THR A 75 -1.73 -12.37 3.64
CA THR A 75 -2.91 -11.56 3.98
C THR A 75 -4.06 -12.43 4.52
N LEU A 76 -4.30 -13.60 3.92
CA LEU A 76 -5.31 -14.54 4.41
C LEU A 76 -4.93 -15.13 5.78
N LEU A 77 -3.64 -15.39 6.04
CA LEU A 77 -3.21 -15.85 7.37
C LEU A 77 -3.37 -14.75 8.44
N GLU A 78 -3.12 -13.48 8.09
CA GLU A 78 -3.39 -12.35 8.98
C GLU A 78 -4.88 -12.14 9.22
N PHE A 79 -5.71 -12.41 8.22
CA PHE A 79 -7.17 -12.47 8.39
C PHE A 79 -7.55 -13.57 9.38
N LYS A 80 -7.04 -14.79 9.20
CA LYS A 80 -7.25 -15.92 10.13
C LYS A 80 -6.83 -15.59 11.55
N ALA A 81 -5.72 -14.87 11.75
CA ALA A 81 -5.24 -14.48 13.08
C ALA A 81 -6.20 -13.54 13.84
N LYS A 82 -7.12 -12.85 13.14
CA LYS A 82 -8.16 -12.02 13.75
C LYS A 82 -9.46 -12.76 14.06
N ILE A 83 -9.59 -14.00 13.60
CA ILE A 83 -10.69 -14.89 13.95
C ILE A 83 -10.37 -15.55 15.29
N THR A 84 -11.16 -15.24 16.31
CA THR A 84 -10.97 -15.72 17.69
C THR A 84 -11.81 -16.95 18.00
N SER A 85 -12.84 -17.24 17.20
CA SER A 85 -13.71 -18.40 17.37
C SER A 85 -14.01 -19.06 16.04
N ASP A 86 -13.67 -20.34 15.91
CA ASP A 86 -13.98 -21.21 14.77
C ASP A 86 -14.44 -22.58 15.31
N PRO A 87 -15.69 -22.69 15.81
CA PRO A 87 -16.15 -23.88 16.52
C PRO A 87 -16.25 -25.12 15.63
N TYR A 88 -16.33 -24.95 14.32
CA TYR A 88 -16.47 -26.04 13.35
C TYR A 88 -15.17 -26.34 12.59
N GLY A 89 -14.06 -25.65 12.91
CA GLY A 89 -12.78 -25.86 12.24
C GLY A 89 -12.81 -25.54 10.75
N ILE A 90 -13.64 -24.58 10.34
CA ILE A 90 -13.80 -24.16 8.94
C ILE A 90 -12.46 -23.67 8.37
N MET A 91 -11.65 -23.01 9.19
CA MET A 91 -10.34 -22.46 8.80
C MET A 91 -9.20 -23.48 8.92
N SER A 92 -9.49 -24.77 9.10
CA SER A 92 -8.48 -25.85 9.16
C SER A 92 -7.70 -25.99 7.85
N SER A 93 -8.36 -25.75 6.72
CA SER A 93 -7.74 -25.77 5.39
C SER A 93 -6.73 -24.65 5.15
N TRP A 94 -6.82 -23.55 5.92
CA TRP A 94 -5.94 -22.38 5.78
C TRP A 94 -4.60 -22.65 6.45
N ASN A 95 -3.73 -23.39 5.76
CA ASN A 95 -2.45 -23.87 6.25
C ASN A 95 -1.40 -23.95 5.13
N ASP A 96 -0.14 -24.22 5.49
CA ASP A 96 0.98 -24.29 4.54
C ASP A 96 0.99 -25.57 3.69
N SER A 97 0.11 -26.53 3.94
CA SER A 97 0.09 -27.81 3.22
C SER A 97 -0.57 -27.71 1.84
N SER A 98 -1.32 -26.65 1.55
CA SER A 98 -1.99 -26.47 0.27
C SER A 98 -1.97 -25.03 -0.22
N HIS A 99 -2.01 -24.84 -1.53
CA HIS A 99 -2.08 -23.50 -2.13
C HIS A 99 -3.37 -22.79 -1.70
N PHE A 100 -3.28 -21.51 -1.35
CA PHE A 100 -4.39 -20.75 -0.75
C PHE A 100 -5.66 -20.68 -1.61
N CYS A 101 -5.55 -20.84 -2.93
CA CYS A 101 -6.71 -20.95 -3.81
C CYS A 101 -7.56 -22.21 -3.60
N ASN A 102 -7.05 -23.20 -2.87
CA ASN A 102 -7.78 -24.42 -2.51
C ASN A 102 -8.35 -24.34 -1.08
N TRP A 103 -8.10 -23.25 -0.36
CA TRP A 103 -8.62 -23.07 0.98
C TRP A 103 -10.12 -22.84 0.94
N PHE A 104 -10.81 -23.33 1.98
CA PHE A 104 -12.25 -23.16 2.09
C PHE A 104 -12.63 -21.68 2.03
N GLY A 105 -13.62 -21.37 1.18
CA GLY A 105 -14.12 -20.01 1.00
C GLY A 105 -13.23 -19.08 0.17
N VAL A 106 -12.07 -19.54 -0.32
CA VAL A 106 -11.18 -18.72 -1.15
C VAL A 106 -11.36 -19.08 -2.62
N THR A 107 -11.62 -18.09 -3.46
CA THR A 107 -11.65 -18.26 -4.92
C THR A 107 -10.62 -17.36 -5.58
N CYS A 108 -9.81 -17.93 -6.46
CA CYS A 108 -8.78 -17.22 -7.21
C CYS A 108 -9.14 -16.99 -8.67
N GLY A 109 -8.63 -15.88 -9.22
CA GLY A 109 -8.73 -15.58 -10.64
C GLY A 109 -7.87 -16.50 -11.51
N ARG A 110 -8.44 -17.00 -12.61
CA ARG A 110 -7.80 -17.96 -13.53
C ARG A 110 -6.46 -17.51 -14.14
N ARG A 111 -6.25 -16.21 -14.32
CA ARG A 111 -5.08 -15.66 -15.03
C ARG A 111 -3.85 -15.48 -14.14
N HIS A 112 -4.05 -15.14 -12.88
CA HIS A 112 -2.97 -14.68 -12.01
C HIS A 112 -2.94 -15.38 -10.65
N ALA A 113 -3.83 -16.34 -10.40
CA ALA A 113 -3.97 -17.03 -9.10
C ALA A 113 -4.07 -16.06 -7.90
N ARG A 114 -4.64 -14.87 -8.13
CA ARG A 114 -4.91 -13.86 -7.12
C ARG A 114 -6.30 -14.05 -6.56
N VAL A 115 -6.49 -13.78 -5.27
CA VAL A 115 -7.80 -13.91 -4.62
C VAL A 115 -8.78 -12.90 -5.22
N THR A 116 -9.91 -13.40 -5.69
CA THR A 116 -10.99 -12.60 -6.30
C THR A 116 -12.27 -12.65 -5.49
N GLU A 117 -12.46 -13.69 -4.67
CA GLU A 117 -13.62 -13.81 -3.80
C GLU A 117 -13.24 -14.51 -2.50
N LEU A 118 -13.79 -13.97 -1.41
CA LEU A 118 -13.73 -14.55 -0.07
C LEU A 118 -15.18 -14.77 0.40
N ASN A 119 -15.59 -16.03 0.47
CA ASN A 119 -16.94 -16.43 0.88
C ASN A 119 -16.86 -17.31 2.13
N LEU A 120 -17.19 -16.73 3.28
CA LEU A 120 -17.24 -17.39 4.58
C LEU A 120 -18.63 -17.20 5.22
N THR A 121 -19.68 -17.15 4.40
CA THR A 121 -21.05 -16.99 4.89
C THR A 121 -21.44 -18.15 5.83
N SER A 122 -22.21 -17.85 6.88
CA SER A 122 -22.81 -18.85 7.77
C SER A 122 -21.82 -19.81 8.46
N CYS A 123 -20.58 -19.38 8.63
CA CYS A 123 -19.49 -20.21 9.18
C CYS A 123 -19.37 -20.13 10.72
N HIS A 124 -20.25 -19.35 11.38
CA HIS A 124 -20.23 -19.14 12.83
C HIS A 124 -18.89 -18.59 13.36
N LEU A 125 -18.14 -17.88 12.52
CA LEU A 125 -16.84 -17.33 12.88
C LEU A 125 -17.03 -16.15 13.84
N GLY A 126 -16.23 -16.11 14.91
CA GLY A 126 -16.15 -14.98 15.83
C GLY A 126 -14.81 -14.27 15.73
N GLY A 127 -14.76 -12.98 16.07
CA GLY A 127 -13.55 -12.16 15.99
C GLY A 127 -13.79 -10.86 15.24
N SER A 128 -12.81 -10.37 14.50
CA SER A 128 -12.94 -9.14 13.70
C SER A 128 -12.35 -9.27 12.31
N ILE A 129 -12.76 -8.37 11.42
CA ILE A 129 -12.22 -8.28 10.06
C ILE A 129 -10.82 -7.67 10.15
N SER A 130 -9.79 -8.39 9.68
CA SER A 130 -8.43 -7.86 9.65
C SER A 130 -8.30 -6.67 8.69
N PRO A 131 -7.65 -5.56 9.09
CA PRO A 131 -7.40 -4.44 8.18
C PRO A 131 -6.51 -4.84 6.99
N HIS A 132 -5.75 -5.93 7.09
CA HIS A 132 -4.86 -6.37 6.03
C HIS A 132 -5.65 -6.92 4.83
N ILE A 133 -6.96 -7.14 4.97
CA ILE A 133 -7.85 -7.48 3.84
C ILE A 133 -7.73 -6.49 2.68
N GLY A 134 -7.37 -5.22 2.94
CA GLY A 134 -7.10 -4.20 1.92
C GLY A 134 -5.93 -4.54 0.97
N ASN A 135 -5.06 -5.49 1.33
CA ASN A 135 -3.94 -5.93 0.49
C ASN A 135 -4.38 -6.91 -0.61
N LEU A 136 -5.58 -7.49 -0.53
CA LEU A 136 -6.16 -8.36 -1.56
C LEU A 136 -6.68 -7.53 -2.75
N SER A 137 -5.78 -6.82 -3.44
CA SER A 137 -6.10 -5.86 -4.51
C SER A 137 -6.92 -6.40 -5.69
N PHE A 138 -7.08 -7.71 -5.83
CA PHE A 138 -7.89 -8.37 -6.86
C PHE A 138 -9.29 -8.79 -6.38
N LEU A 139 -9.57 -8.63 -5.09
CA LEU A 139 -10.83 -9.02 -4.45
C LEU A 139 -12.00 -8.23 -5.04
N ARG A 140 -13.05 -8.96 -5.39
CA ARG A 140 -14.29 -8.44 -6.00
C ARG A 140 -15.48 -8.70 -5.10
N VAL A 141 -15.48 -9.83 -4.43
CA VAL A 141 -16.60 -10.29 -3.60
C VAL A 141 -16.08 -10.65 -2.23
N VAL A 142 -16.72 -10.10 -1.20
CA VAL A 142 -16.52 -10.48 0.19
C VAL A 142 -17.88 -10.78 0.78
N ASP A 143 -18.09 -12.04 1.15
CA ASP A 143 -19.27 -12.47 1.87
C ASP A 143 -18.88 -13.04 3.23
N LEU A 144 -19.14 -12.27 4.28
CA LEU A 144 -18.95 -12.65 5.68
C LEU A 144 -20.29 -12.64 6.43
N SER A 145 -21.41 -12.73 5.70
CA SER A 145 -22.75 -12.70 6.28
C SER A 145 -23.01 -13.88 7.22
N HIS A 146 -23.93 -13.70 8.18
CA HIS A 146 -24.35 -14.75 9.11
C HIS A 146 -23.20 -15.32 9.95
N ASN A 147 -22.33 -14.45 10.46
CA ASN A 147 -21.26 -14.82 11.39
C ASN A 147 -21.43 -14.09 12.73
N ARG A 148 -20.46 -14.23 13.63
CA ARG A 148 -20.38 -13.54 14.93
C ARG A 148 -19.19 -12.56 14.94
N LEU A 149 -18.92 -11.96 13.79
CA LEU A 149 -17.83 -10.98 13.65
C LEU A 149 -18.27 -9.65 14.25
N LEU A 150 -17.34 -8.98 14.91
CA LEU A 150 -17.55 -7.64 15.42
C LEU A 150 -17.84 -6.69 14.26
N ASN A 151 -18.84 -5.81 14.46
CA ASN A 151 -19.33 -4.86 13.47
C ASN A 151 -18.37 -3.68 13.15
N GLN A 152 -17.06 -3.88 13.32
CA GLN A 152 -16.05 -2.88 12.99
C GLN A 152 -15.51 -3.11 11.58
N ILE A 153 -15.88 -2.21 10.66
CA ILE A 153 -15.43 -2.25 9.27
C ILE A 153 -14.08 -1.51 9.18
N PRO A 154 -12.96 -2.19 8.84
CA PRO A 154 -11.66 -1.54 8.69
C PRO A 154 -11.67 -0.57 7.50
N SER A 155 -11.06 0.60 7.68
CA SER A 155 -10.97 1.64 6.65
C SER A 155 -10.23 1.19 5.38
N GLU A 156 -9.37 0.19 5.53
CA GLU A 156 -8.52 -0.43 4.53
C GLU A 156 -9.33 -1.21 3.49
N LEU A 157 -10.60 -1.56 3.77
CA LEU A 157 -11.52 -2.04 2.73
C LEU A 157 -11.70 -1.00 1.61
N GLY A 158 -11.50 0.28 1.90
CA GLY A 158 -11.48 1.35 0.89
C GLY A 158 -10.34 1.25 -0.13
N TYR A 159 -9.30 0.45 0.14
CA TYR A 159 -8.21 0.19 -0.81
C TYR A 159 -8.57 -0.83 -1.89
N LEU A 160 -9.66 -1.57 -1.70
CA LEU A 160 -10.14 -2.58 -2.63
C LEU A 160 -10.91 -1.96 -3.80
N TRP A 161 -10.19 -1.27 -4.68
CA TRP A 161 -10.75 -0.56 -5.83
C TRP A 161 -11.48 -1.45 -6.86
N ARG A 162 -11.30 -2.78 -6.77
CA ARG A 162 -11.99 -3.78 -7.60
C ARG A 162 -13.21 -4.41 -6.94
N MET A 163 -13.47 -4.09 -5.67
CA MET A 163 -14.59 -4.66 -4.92
C MET A 163 -15.92 -4.22 -5.53
N GLN A 164 -16.81 -5.19 -5.69
CA GLN A 164 -18.13 -5.03 -6.30
C GLN A 164 -19.22 -5.35 -5.29
N MET A 165 -18.99 -6.36 -4.45
CA MET A 165 -19.97 -6.87 -3.51
C MET A 165 -19.32 -7.09 -2.14
N LEU A 166 -19.93 -6.52 -1.11
CA LEU A 166 -19.54 -6.65 0.30
C LEU A 166 -20.79 -6.99 1.12
N TYR A 167 -20.88 -8.22 1.61
CA TYR A 167 -21.97 -8.71 2.44
C TYR A 167 -21.48 -8.93 3.87
N LEU A 168 -21.98 -8.09 4.78
CA LEU A 168 -21.67 -8.15 6.22
C LEU A 168 -22.93 -8.32 7.09
N LEU A 169 -24.08 -8.56 6.47
CA LEU A 169 -25.36 -8.69 7.16
C LEU A 169 -25.36 -9.83 8.20
N ASN A 170 -26.11 -9.62 9.28
CA ASN A 170 -26.27 -10.58 10.38
C ASN A 170 -24.91 -10.96 11.02
N ASN A 171 -24.22 -9.94 11.54
CA ASN A 171 -23.04 -10.02 12.38
C ASN A 171 -23.30 -9.25 13.69
N SER A 172 -22.62 -9.63 14.79
CA SER A 172 -22.93 -9.18 16.17
C SER A 172 -21.87 -8.23 16.73
#